data_AF-A0A951HT34-F1
#
_entry.id   AF-A0A951HT34-F1
#
_cell.length_a   1.000
_cell.length_b   1.000
_cell.length_c   1.000
_cell.angle_alpha   90.00
_cell.angle_beta   90.00
_cell.angle_gamma   90.00
#
_symmetry.space_group_name_H-M   'P 1'
#
loop_
_entity.id
_entity.type
_entity.pdbx_description
1 polymer ?
#
loop_
_entity_poly.entity_id
_entity_poly.type
_entity_poly.pdbx_seq_one_letter_code
_entity_poly.pdbx_strand_id
1 'polypeptide(L)'
;QQGQRGEKGQRGEGNQGMDQLGDAGEAMGEAEGQLGGGDADGAVDSQGRALEAMRKGAQGMAQAMQQGQNGPGPNGRPGRGQQRAQQETDPLGRPLRGRDYGDDVTVKVPGEIDAQRARRILEELRRRFSDPGRPQLELDYIERLLKDF
;
A
#
# COMPACT_ATOMS: atom_id res chain seq x y z
N GLN A 1 -36.70 -14.74 -35.43
CA GLN A 1 -35.35 -14.12 -35.58
C GLN A 1 -35.16 -13.09 -34.49
N GLN A 2 -34.67 -13.49 -33.32
CA GLN A 2 -34.23 -12.55 -32.28
C GLN A 2 -33.07 -13.20 -31.54
N GLY A 3 -31.93 -12.52 -31.45
CA GLY A 3 -30.75 -13.03 -30.76
C GLY A 3 -29.47 -12.48 -31.34
N GLN A 4 -29.30 -11.15 -31.30
CA GLN A 4 -28.01 -10.51 -31.58
C GLN A 4 -27.99 -9.10 -30.97
N ARG A 5 -28.03 -9.02 -29.64
CA ARG A 5 -27.73 -7.78 -28.91
C ARG A 5 -27.36 -8.09 -27.46
N GLY A 6 -26.26 -8.83 -27.27
CA GLY A 6 -25.75 -9.18 -25.94
C GLY A 6 -24.25 -8.96 -25.72
N GLU A 7 -23.44 -8.78 -26.76
CA GLU A 7 -21.97 -8.90 -26.64
C GLU A 7 -21.17 -7.60 -26.63
N LYS A 8 -21.82 -6.42 -26.54
CA LYS A 8 -21.10 -5.13 -26.55
C LYS A 8 -20.81 -4.52 -25.18
N GLY A 9 -21.26 -5.11 -24.08
CA GLY A 9 -21.07 -4.56 -22.73
C GLY A 9 -19.79 -5.00 -22.02
N GLN A 10 -19.28 -6.21 -22.30
CA GLN A 10 -18.19 -6.80 -21.51
C GLN A 10 -16.78 -6.53 -22.06
N ARG A 11 -16.67 -5.97 -23.26
CA ARG A 11 -15.37 -5.73 -23.92
C ARG A 11 -14.76 -4.36 -23.62
N GLY A 12 -15.50 -3.44 -22.99
CA GLY A 12 -15.04 -2.08 -22.71
C GLY A 12 -14.23 -1.96 -21.41
N GLU A 13 -14.71 -2.55 -20.31
CA GLU A 13 -14.11 -2.37 -18.99
C GLU A 13 -12.92 -3.31 -18.73
N GLY A 14 -12.96 -4.53 -19.26
CA GLY A 14 -11.83 -5.47 -19.17
C GLY A 14 -10.62 -5.08 -20.03
N ASN A 15 -10.85 -4.33 -21.11
CA ASN A 15 -9.78 -3.84 -21.99
C ASN A 15 -9.05 -2.66 -21.34
N GLN A 16 -9.79 -1.73 -20.73
CA GLN A 16 -9.22 -0.56 -20.05
C GLN A 16 -8.24 -0.96 -18.93
N GLY A 17 -8.55 -1.98 -18.12
CA GLY A 17 -7.62 -2.46 -17.10
C GLY A 17 -6.31 -3.02 -17.68
N MET A 18 -6.38 -3.62 -18.88
CA MET A 18 -5.25 -4.20 -19.59
C MET A 18 -4.42 -3.14 -20.31
N ASP A 19 -5.08 -2.13 -20.88
CA ASP A 19 -4.47 -0.96 -21.52
C ASP A 19 -3.61 -0.20 -20.49
N GLN A 20 -4.14 0.05 -19.29
CA GLN A 20 -3.42 0.74 -18.20
C GLN A 20 -2.20 -0.05 -17.70
N LEU A 21 -2.22 -1.38 -17.78
CA LEU A 21 -1.04 -2.20 -17.46
C LEU A 21 0.02 -2.14 -18.59
N GLY A 22 -0.42 -1.96 -19.83
CA GLY A 22 0.47 -1.67 -20.96
C GLY A 22 1.20 -0.34 -20.79
N ASP A 23 0.45 0.72 -20.48
CA ASP A 23 1.01 2.06 -20.20
C ASP A 23 2.02 2.03 -19.04
N ALA A 24 1.76 1.22 -18.01
CA ALA A 24 2.70 1.02 -16.92
C ALA A 24 4.01 0.34 -17.35
N GLY A 25 3.92 -0.62 -18.27
CA GLY A 25 5.09 -1.30 -18.84
C GLY A 25 5.96 -0.38 -19.68
N GLU A 26 5.34 0.45 -20.51
CA GLU A 26 6.04 1.46 -21.33
C GLU A 26 6.79 2.46 -20.45
N ALA A 27 6.12 3.02 -19.44
CA ALA A 27 6.73 3.97 -18.51
C ALA A 27 7.88 3.34 -17.68
N MET A 28 7.81 2.06 -17.32
CA MET A 28 8.94 1.37 -16.69
C MET A 28 10.11 1.15 -17.65
N GLY A 29 9.84 0.87 -18.93
CA GLY A 29 10.90 0.78 -19.94
C GLY A 29 11.61 2.11 -20.17
N GLU A 30 10.88 3.22 -20.15
CA GLU A 30 11.46 4.57 -20.13
C GLU A 30 12.36 4.79 -18.91
N ALA A 31 11.88 4.42 -17.72
CA ALA A 31 12.65 4.54 -16.47
C ALA A 31 13.95 3.73 -16.52
N GLU A 32 13.91 2.50 -17.05
CA GLU A 32 15.10 1.67 -17.24
C GLU A 32 16.12 2.32 -18.18
N GLY A 33 15.65 2.87 -19.31
CA GLY A 33 16.50 3.59 -20.26
C GLY A 33 17.14 4.84 -19.64
N GLN A 34 16.38 5.60 -18.85
CA GLN A 34 16.86 6.78 -18.14
C GLN A 34 17.90 6.43 -17.07
N LEU A 35 17.67 5.38 -16.27
CA LEU A 35 18.68 4.87 -15.33
C LEU A 35 19.95 4.41 -16.04
N GLY A 36 19.82 3.71 -17.16
CA GLY A 36 20.97 3.30 -17.99
C GLY A 36 21.75 4.48 -18.57
N GLY A 37 21.07 5.62 -18.80
CA GLY A 37 21.67 6.87 -19.25
C GLY A 37 22.22 7.76 -18.12
N GLY A 38 22.05 7.39 -16.86
CA GLY A 38 22.44 8.19 -15.70
C GLY A 38 21.46 9.31 -15.32
N ASP A 39 20.26 9.32 -15.90
CA ASP A 39 19.18 10.25 -15.59
C ASP A 39 18.25 9.66 -14.51
N ALA A 40 18.72 9.71 -13.26
CA ALA A 40 17.96 9.19 -12.13
C ALA A 40 16.68 9.99 -11.85
N ASP A 41 16.71 11.31 -12.08
CA ASP A 41 15.56 12.18 -11.84
C ASP A 41 14.44 11.88 -12.85
N GLY A 42 14.77 11.77 -14.14
CA GLY A 42 13.81 11.37 -15.17
C GLY A 42 13.24 9.98 -14.93
N ALA A 43 14.06 9.03 -14.45
CA ALA A 43 13.61 7.68 -14.14
C ALA A 43 12.58 7.62 -13.01
N VAL A 44 12.71 8.48 -12.00
CA VAL A 44 11.74 8.58 -10.90
C VAL A 44 10.39 9.08 -11.41
N ASP A 45 10.38 10.05 -12.32
CA ASP A 45 9.14 10.56 -12.93
C ASP A 45 8.44 9.48 -13.76
N SER A 46 9.20 8.73 -14.56
CA SER A 46 8.69 7.60 -15.36
C SER A 46 8.17 6.46 -14.48
N GLN A 47 8.87 6.13 -13.40
CA GLN A 47 8.38 5.18 -12.40
C GLN A 47 7.08 5.65 -11.74
N GLY A 48 6.95 6.96 -11.46
CA GLY A 48 5.72 7.55 -10.92
C GLY A 48 4.51 7.33 -11.84
N ARG A 49 4.69 7.58 -13.15
CA ARG A 49 3.66 7.33 -14.18
C ARG A 49 3.28 5.85 -14.25
N ALA A 50 4.25 4.95 -14.17
CA ALA A 50 4.00 3.51 -14.16
C ALA A 50 3.17 3.06 -12.95
N LEU A 51 3.46 3.59 -11.76
CA LEU A 51 2.70 3.31 -10.54
C LEU A 51 1.26 3.82 -10.61
N GLU A 52 1.04 4.99 -11.21
CA GLU A 52 -0.29 5.52 -11.42
C GLU A 52 -1.11 4.65 -12.38
N ALA A 53 -0.51 4.23 -13.50
CA ALA A 53 -1.14 3.36 -14.48
C ALA A 53 -1.46 1.97 -13.90
N MET A 54 -0.55 1.38 -13.11
CA MET A 54 -0.82 0.13 -12.38
C MET A 54 -2.01 0.25 -11.41
N ARG A 55 -2.13 1.36 -10.68
CA ARG A 55 -3.28 1.59 -9.78
C ARG A 55 -4.59 1.68 -10.55
N LYS A 56 -4.61 2.38 -11.68
CA LYS A 56 -5.78 2.48 -12.55
C LYS A 56 -6.17 1.11 -13.13
N GLY A 57 -5.19 0.33 -13.58
CA GLY A 57 -5.41 -1.04 -14.07
C GLY A 57 -5.99 -1.96 -13.00
N ALA A 58 -5.44 -1.91 -11.79
CA ALA A 58 -5.93 -2.67 -10.64
C ALA A 58 -7.36 -2.28 -10.23
N GLN A 59 -7.69 -0.98 -10.26
CA GLN A 59 -9.05 -0.49 -9.99
C GLN A 59 -10.04 -1.01 -11.04
N GLY A 60 -9.69 -0.96 -12.33
CA GLY A 60 -10.53 -1.51 -13.40
C GLY A 60 -10.77 -3.02 -13.25
N MET A 61 -9.73 -3.77 -12.87
CA MET A 61 -9.85 -5.21 -12.61
C MET A 61 -10.74 -5.52 -11.40
N ALA A 62 -10.60 -4.75 -10.32
CA ALA A 62 -11.44 -4.91 -9.13
C ALA A 62 -12.92 -4.62 -9.43
N GLN A 63 -13.20 -3.59 -10.22
CA GLN A 63 -14.56 -3.26 -10.68
C GLN A 63 -15.15 -4.36 -11.57
N ALA A 64 -14.35 -4.94 -12.48
CA ALA A 64 -14.78 -6.04 -13.32
C ALA A 64 -15.11 -7.31 -12.50
N MET A 65 -14.29 -7.62 -11.48
CA MET A 65 -14.55 -8.75 -10.57
C MET A 65 -15.81 -8.55 -9.73
N GLN A 66 -16.05 -7.32 -9.24
CA GLN A 66 -17.24 -7.00 -8.45
C GLN A 66 -18.53 -7.11 -9.28
N GLN A 67 -18.50 -6.72 -10.56
CA GLN A 67 -19.63 -6.90 -11.48
C GLN A 67 -19.90 -8.38 -11.81
N GLY A 68 -18.85 -9.21 -11.87
CA GLY A 68 -18.97 -10.66 -12.09
C GLY A 68 -19.58 -11.44 -10.91
N GLN A 69 -19.51 -10.90 -9.68
CA GLN A 69 -20.04 -11.56 -8.48
C GLN A 69 -21.55 -11.34 -8.26
N ASN A 70 -22.19 -10.44 -9.02
CA ASN A 70 -23.62 -10.14 -8.92
C ASN A 70 -24.53 -11.02 -9.82
N GLY A 71 -24.00 -12.10 -10.42
CA GLY A 71 -24.81 -13.10 -11.11
C GLY A 71 -25.67 -13.93 -10.14
N PRO A 72 -26.97 -14.20 -10.44
CA PRO A 72 -27.84 -14.94 -9.53
C PRO A 72 -27.39 -16.42 -9.42
N GLY A 73 -26.58 -16.71 -8.40
CA GLY A 73 -26.25 -18.07 -8.00
C GLY A 73 -27.42 -18.68 -7.22
N PRO A 74 -27.98 -19.83 -7.64
CA PRO A 74 -29.01 -20.52 -6.89
C PRO A 74 -28.41 -21.23 -5.67
N ASN A 75 -29.15 -21.20 -4.56
CA ASN A 75 -28.95 -21.97 -3.33
C ASN A 75 -27.93 -21.50 -2.27
N GLY A 76 -28.49 -21.01 -1.15
CA GLY A 76 -28.24 -21.67 0.14
C GLY A 76 -27.45 -20.88 1.20
N ARG A 77 -28.16 -20.09 2.02
CA ARG A 77 -27.76 -19.88 3.43
C ARG A 77 -28.20 -21.12 4.23
N PRO A 78 -27.57 -21.54 5.35
CA PRO A 78 -27.02 -20.67 6.41
C PRO A 78 -25.72 -21.17 7.09
N GLY A 79 -24.85 -20.24 7.52
CA GLY A 79 -23.68 -20.60 8.33
C GLY A 79 -23.08 -19.40 9.06
N ARG A 80 -23.60 -19.10 10.25
CA ARG A 80 -22.87 -18.30 11.25
C ARG A 80 -21.62 -19.08 11.63
N GLY A 81 -20.42 -18.54 11.41
CA GLY A 81 -19.21 -19.09 12.05
C GLY A 81 -17.86 -18.97 11.33
N GLN A 82 -17.79 -18.58 10.06
CA GLN A 82 -16.50 -18.49 9.34
C GLN A 82 -16.24 -17.14 8.64
N GLN A 83 -17.10 -16.14 8.85
CA GLN A 83 -17.07 -14.87 8.12
C GLN A 83 -15.98 -13.87 8.56
N ARG A 84 -15.08 -14.22 9.49
CA ARG A 84 -13.98 -13.33 9.90
C ARG A 84 -12.60 -13.68 9.33
N ALA A 85 -12.42 -14.83 8.69
CA ALA A 85 -11.12 -15.24 8.15
C ALA A 85 -10.96 -15.00 6.63
N GLN A 86 -12.03 -14.62 5.91
CA GLN A 86 -11.99 -14.37 4.46
C GLN A 86 -11.90 -12.88 4.07
N GLN A 87 -11.82 -11.97 5.03
CA GLN A 87 -11.65 -10.53 4.76
C GLN A 87 -10.19 -10.09 4.74
N GLU A 88 -9.26 -11.01 5.04
CA GLU A 88 -7.82 -10.77 5.14
C GLU A 88 -7.08 -11.63 4.11
N THR A 89 -7.60 -11.80 2.90
CA THR A 89 -6.95 -12.63 1.87
C THR A 89 -7.26 -12.03 0.50
N ASP A 90 -6.25 -11.88 -0.35
CA ASP A 90 -6.44 -11.34 -1.69
C ASP A 90 -7.10 -12.37 -2.63
N PRO A 91 -7.55 -11.98 -3.84
CA PRO A 91 -8.21 -12.88 -4.80
C PRO A 91 -7.36 -14.07 -5.27
N LEU A 92 -6.05 -14.07 -5.00
CA LEU A 92 -5.13 -15.18 -5.28
C LEU A 92 -5.01 -16.14 -4.10
N GLY A 93 -5.89 -16.05 -3.10
CA GLY A 93 -5.94 -16.95 -1.95
C GLY A 93 -4.76 -16.76 -1.00
N ARG A 94 -4.00 -15.66 -1.12
CA ARG A 94 -2.90 -15.35 -0.22
C ARG A 94 -3.44 -14.62 1.00
N PRO A 95 -3.11 -15.05 2.23
CA PRO A 95 -3.47 -14.25 3.38
C PRO A 95 -2.85 -12.86 3.21
N LEU A 96 -3.64 -11.81 3.38
CA LEU A 96 -3.20 -10.47 3.71
C LEU A 96 -2.53 -10.57 5.09
N ARG A 97 -1.39 -11.24 5.12
CA ARG A 97 -0.61 -11.38 6.33
C ARG A 97 0.05 -10.03 6.53
N GLY A 98 -0.45 -9.35 7.54
CA GLY A 98 0.44 -8.64 8.44
C GLY A 98 1.67 -9.52 8.72
N ARG A 99 2.80 -8.97 8.31
CA ARG A 99 4.11 -9.03 8.96
C ARG A 99 5.02 -10.24 8.71
N ASP A 100 6.28 -9.87 8.42
CA ASP A 100 7.53 -10.65 8.36
C ASP A 100 7.73 -11.42 7.05
N TYR A 101 8.71 -11.11 6.19
CA TYR A 101 10.16 -11.07 6.43
C TYR A 101 10.90 -10.13 5.46
N GLY A 102 11.94 -9.47 5.98
CA GLY A 102 12.81 -8.53 5.26
C GLY A 102 13.59 -7.69 6.26
N ASP A 103 14.79 -8.14 6.56
CA ASP A 103 15.91 -7.59 7.35
C ASP A 103 15.80 -6.21 8.04
N ASP A 104 15.95 -6.27 9.36
CA ASP A 104 17.12 -5.72 10.07
C ASP A 104 17.35 -4.21 10.19
N VAL A 105 16.29 -3.39 10.12
CA VAL A 105 16.28 -2.05 10.78
C VAL A 105 14.92 -1.56 11.28
N THR A 106 13.82 -2.25 10.97
CA THR A 106 12.46 -1.71 11.23
C THR A 106 11.70 -2.62 12.17
N VAL A 107 11.73 -2.27 13.46
CA VAL A 107 10.96 -2.90 14.53
C VAL A 107 9.49 -3.05 14.11
N LYS A 108 9.03 -4.28 14.09
CA LYS A 108 7.66 -4.63 13.73
C LYS A 108 6.74 -4.41 14.92
N VAL A 109 6.17 -3.22 15.04
CA VAL A 109 5.09 -2.93 16.00
C VAL A 109 3.75 -2.85 15.25
N PRO A 110 2.79 -3.77 15.48
CA PRO A 110 1.44 -3.62 14.95
C PRO A 110 0.67 -2.52 15.67
N GLY A 111 0.06 -1.62 14.88
CA GLY A 111 -1.29 -1.09 15.10
C GLY A 111 -1.51 0.02 16.14
N GLU A 112 -0.72 0.08 17.23
CA GLU A 112 -0.87 1.14 18.23
C GLU A 112 0.42 1.95 18.46
N ILE A 113 0.55 2.92 17.54
CA ILE A 113 0.85 4.34 17.77
C ILE A 113 2.33 4.71 17.98
N ASP A 114 3.16 4.54 16.94
CA ASP A 114 4.52 5.10 16.88
C ASP A 114 4.55 6.59 17.23
N ALA A 115 3.56 7.36 16.79
CA ALA A 115 3.42 8.76 17.16
C ALA A 115 3.16 8.99 18.67
N GLN A 116 2.42 8.11 19.36
CA GLN A 116 2.24 8.24 20.81
C GLN A 116 3.44 7.71 21.58
N ARG A 117 4.13 6.69 21.06
CA ARG A 117 5.41 6.25 21.61
C ARG A 117 6.43 7.37 21.51
N ALA A 118 6.55 8.01 20.36
CA ALA A 118 7.39 9.19 20.15
C ALA A 118 6.98 10.34 21.08
N ARG A 119 5.68 10.64 21.21
CA ARG A 119 5.19 11.65 22.17
C ARG A 119 5.58 11.32 23.62
N ARG A 120 5.38 10.08 24.07
CA ARG A 120 5.79 9.65 25.42
C ARG A 120 7.30 9.79 25.64
N ILE A 121 8.11 9.45 24.64
CA ILE A 121 9.56 9.62 24.71
C ILE A 121 9.92 11.11 24.80
N LEU A 122 9.34 11.96 23.93
CA LEU A 122 9.59 13.40 23.92
C LEU A 122 9.16 14.10 25.23
N GLU A 123 8.02 13.70 25.79
CA GLU A 123 7.55 14.19 27.09
C GLU A 123 8.51 13.84 28.22
N GLU A 124 9.02 12.60 28.23
CA GLU A 124 10.01 12.18 29.23
C GLU A 124 11.36 12.88 29.05
N LEU A 125 11.81 13.11 27.81
CA LEU A 125 13.02 13.89 27.54
C LEU A 125 12.89 15.35 28.02
N ARG A 126 11.76 16.02 27.73
CA ARG A 126 11.49 17.39 28.20
C ARG A 126 11.42 17.46 29.71
N ARG A 127 10.74 16.50 30.35
CA ARG A 127 10.67 16.41 31.81
C ARG A 127 12.05 16.27 32.45
N ARG A 128 12.93 15.46 31.86
CA ARG A 128 14.31 15.29 32.34
C ARG A 128 15.17 16.52 32.08
N PHE A 129 14.99 17.20 30.95
CA PHE A 129 15.70 18.44 30.65
C PHE A 129 15.37 19.57 31.65
N SER A 130 14.14 19.59 32.16
CA SER A 130 13.70 20.58 33.17
C SER A 130 14.16 20.27 34.60
N ASP A 131 14.91 19.19 34.83
CA ASP A 131 15.42 18.82 36.16
C ASP A 131 16.85 19.39 36.36
N PRO A 132 17.02 20.48 37.14
CA PRO A 132 18.32 21.13 37.32
C PRO A 132 19.29 20.32 38.19
N GLY A 133 18.84 19.24 38.83
CA GLY A 133 19.69 18.36 39.63
C GLY A 133 20.49 17.34 38.81
N ARG A 134 20.30 17.30 37.48
CA ARG A 134 20.98 16.35 36.61
C ARG A 134 22.40 16.79 36.25
N PRO A 135 23.32 15.83 36.03
CA PRO A 135 24.66 16.14 35.54
C PRO A 135 24.61 16.91 34.21
N GLN A 136 25.49 17.91 34.04
CA GLN A 136 25.55 18.73 32.82
C GLN A 136 25.69 17.88 31.55
N LEU A 137 26.53 16.84 31.59
CA LEU A 137 26.72 15.92 30.46
C LEU A 137 25.42 15.23 30.00
N GLU A 138 24.52 14.91 30.94
CA GLU A 138 23.21 14.34 30.60
C GLU A 138 22.27 15.38 29.98
N LEU A 139 22.30 16.61 30.50
CA LEU A 139 21.49 17.72 29.97
C LEU A 139 21.89 18.03 28.52
N ASP A 140 23.19 18.10 28.23
CA ASP A 140 23.72 18.32 26.89
C ASP A 140 23.33 17.20 25.92
N TYR A 141 23.35 15.94 26.39
CA TYR A 141 22.92 14.79 25.59
C TYR A 141 21.42 14.85 25.29
N ILE A 142 20.59 15.19 26.28
CA ILE A 142 19.13 15.33 26.09
C ILE A 142 18.81 16.51 25.18
N GLU A 143 19.53 17.63 25.27
CA GLU A 143 19.37 18.79 24.38
C GLU A 143 19.62 18.41 22.92
N ARG A 144 20.71 17.69 22.64
CA ARG A 144 20.99 17.21 21.29
C ARG A 144 19.88 16.29 20.77
N LEU A 145 19.43 15.35 21.61
CA LEU A 145 18.30 14.49 21.25
C LEU A 145 17.06 15.33 20.91
N LEU A 146 16.69 16.30 21.75
CA LEU A 146 15.53 17.16 21.49
C LEU A 146 15.67 18.03 20.24
N LYS A 147 16.89 18.34 19.79
CA LYS A 147 17.16 19.10 18.57
C LYS A 147 17.05 18.25 17.30
N ASP A 148 17.38 16.97 17.39
CA ASP A 148 17.41 16.03 16.26
C ASP A 148 16.05 15.33 16.00
N PHE A 149 15.07 15.51 16.91
CA PHE A 149 13.70 14.99 16.82
C PHE A 149 12.72 15.99 16.19
#